data_AF-A0A2V6NVY5-F1
#
_entry.id   AF-A0A2V6NVY5-F1
#
_cell.length_a   1.000
_cell.length_b   1.000
_cell.length_c   1.000
_cell.angle_alpha   90.00
_cell.angle_beta   90.00
_cell.angle_gamma   90.00
#
_symmetry.space_group_name_H-M   'P 1'
#
loop_
_entity.id
_entity.type
_entity.pdbx_description
1 polymer ?
#
loop_
_entity_poly.entity_id
_entity_poly.type
_entity_poly.pdbx_seq_one_letter_code
_entity_poly.pdbx_strand_id
1 'polypeptide(L)'
;MLRSLTSGEVIDRRWMHSRFRPTWHYDVLRGLDYLRSAGVEPDERVAEAVELVRKKRHQNGRWPLHVLHPNRISFDMEAGVGKASRWNTLRALRVLDWYGGRAC
;
A
#
# COMPACT_ATOMS: atom_id res chain seq x y z
N MET A 1 -12.74 2.08 1.37
CA MET A 1 -11.55 2.97 1.47
C MET A 1 -10.80 2.97 0.14
N LEU A 2 -11.28 3.74 -0.85
CA LEU A 2 -10.72 3.97 -2.21
C LEU A 2 -11.78 4.68 -3.06
N ARG A 3 -13.04 4.31 -2.82
CA ARG A 3 -14.24 4.82 -3.49
C ARG A 3 -14.96 5.87 -2.66
N SER A 4 -15.59 6.80 -3.39
CA SER A 4 -16.51 7.79 -2.83
C SER A 4 -17.75 7.09 -2.27
N LEU A 5 -18.21 7.52 -1.09
CA LEU A 5 -19.46 7.02 -0.52
C LEU A 5 -20.69 7.51 -1.31
N THR A 6 -20.58 8.66 -1.97
CA THR A 6 -21.68 9.28 -2.71
C THR A 6 -21.80 8.71 -4.12
N SER A 7 -20.68 8.55 -4.82
CA SER A 7 -20.69 8.14 -6.23
C SER A 7 -20.24 6.70 -6.48
N GLY A 8 -19.62 6.02 -5.51
CA GLY A 8 -19.02 4.70 -5.72
C GLY A 8 -17.78 4.70 -6.62
N GLU A 9 -17.41 5.84 -7.22
CA GLU A 9 -16.25 5.97 -8.09
C GLU A 9 -14.94 6.01 -7.31
N VAL A 10 -13.84 5.62 -7.96
CA VAL A 10 -12.49 5.78 -7.39
C VAL A 10 -12.22 7.27 -7.18
N ILE A 11 -11.87 7.66 -5.94
CA ILE A 11 -11.68 9.06 -5.56
C ILE A 11 -10.50 9.68 -6.31
N ASP A 12 -9.35 8.99 -6.31
CA ASP A 12 -8.16 9.42 -7.04
C ASP A 12 -7.32 8.20 -7.45
N ARG A 13 -7.08 8.06 -8.76
CA ARG A 13 -6.25 6.97 -9.31
C ARG A 13 -4.81 7.00 -8.80
N ARG A 14 -4.30 8.16 -8.37
CA ARG A 14 -2.96 8.30 -7.78
C ARG A 14 -2.83 7.51 -6.48
N TRP A 15 -3.91 7.25 -5.76
CA TRP A 15 -3.90 6.50 -4.50
C TRP A 15 -3.53 5.03 -4.70
N MET A 16 -3.74 4.50 -5.91
CA MET A 16 -3.34 3.13 -6.23
C MET A 16 -1.82 2.98 -6.26
N HIS A 17 -1.05 4.02 -6.49
CA HIS A 17 0.41 3.94 -6.64
C HIS A 17 1.10 3.80 -5.28
N SER A 18 1.75 2.66 -5.02
CA SER A 18 2.47 2.42 -3.76
C SER A 18 3.73 3.27 -3.69
N ARG A 19 3.81 4.11 -2.65
CA ARG A 19 4.92 5.04 -2.43
C ARG A 19 5.70 4.64 -1.19
N PHE A 20 7.02 4.83 -1.26
CA PHE A 20 7.87 4.73 -0.09
C PHE A 20 8.45 6.09 0.31
N ARG A 21 8.52 6.28 1.63
CA ARG A 21 8.27 7.53 2.36
C ARG A 21 6.88 8.09 2.11
N PRO A 22 5.85 7.55 2.79
CA PRO A 22 4.53 8.14 2.76
C PRO A 22 4.59 9.48 3.53
N THR A 23 4.67 10.61 2.81
CA THR A 23 4.69 11.97 3.38
C THR A 23 3.27 12.49 3.59
N TRP A 24 2.85 13.51 2.85
CA TRP A 24 1.50 14.06 2.87
C TRP A 24 0.56 13.32 1.89
N HIS A 25 1.12 12.62 0.90
CA HIS A 25 0.30 11.96 -0.11
C HIS A 25 -0.29 10.65 0.43
N TYR A 26 -1.59 10.50 0.26
CA TYR A 26 -2.29 9.27 0.59
C TYR A 26 -2.05 8.20 -0.49
N ASP A 27 -1.81 6.97 -0.06
CA ASP A 27 -1.84 5.80 -0.94
C ASP A 27 -2.57 4.67 -0.23
N VAL A 28 -3.18 3.76 -1.00
CA VAL A 28 -4.01 2.68 -0.45
C VAL A 28 -3.22 1.79 0.51
N LEU A 29 -1.95 1.51 0.20
CA LEU A 29 -1.09 0.71 1.08
C LEU A 29 -0.81 1.43 2.41
N ARG A 30 -0.84 2.77 2.45
CA ARG A 30 -0.76 3.57 3.69
C ARG A 30 -2.01 3.45 4.51
N GLY A 31 -3.18 3.60 3.89
CA GLY A 31 -4.45 3.42 4.59
C GLY A 31 -4.57 2.03 5.22
N LEU A 32 -4.23 0.99 4.48
CA LEU A 32 -4.33 -0.40 4.97
C LEU A 32 -3.36 -0.68 6.12
N ASP A 33 -2.10 -0.26 5.98
CA ASP A 33 -1.11 -0.47 7.05
C ASP A 33 -1.45 0.32 8.32
N TYR A 34 -2.10 1.48 8.18
CA TYR A 34 -2.63 2.24 9.30
C TYR A 34 -3.76 1.49 10.00
N LEU A 35 -4.78 1.02 9.28
CA LEU A 35 -5.91 0.27 9.86
C LEU A 35 -5.44 -0.97 10.62
N ARG A 36 -4.53 -1.74 10.00
CA ARG A 36 -3.84 -2.85 10.68
C ARG A 36 -3.17 -2.40 11.97
N SER A 37 -2.36 -1.32 11.92
CA SER A 37 -1.64 -0.84 13.09
C SER A 37 -2.55 -0.36 14.22
N ALA A 38 -3.75 0.10 13.87
CA ALA A 38 -4.78 0.55 14.79
C ALA A 38 -5.63 -0.61 15.36
N GLY A 39 -5.34 -1.87 14.98
CA GLY A 39 -6.09 -3.05 15.46
C GLY A 39 -7.52 -3.13 14.92
N VAL A 40 -7.79 -2.51 13.77
CA VAL A 40 -9.10 -2.60 13.12
C VAL A 40 -9.25 -3.99 12.51
N GLU A 41 -10.38 -4.64 12.73
CA GLU A 41 -10.72 -5.89 12.04
C GLU A 41 -11.06 -5.61 10.56
N PRO A 42 -10.52 -6.38 9.61
CA PRO A 42 -10.77 -6.17 8.19
C PRO A 42 -12.25 -6.42 7.84
N ASP A 43 -12.87 -5.47 7.16
CA ASP A 43 -14.25 -5.54 6.67
C ASP A 43 -14.32 -5.58 5.12
N GLU A 44 -15.53 -5.64 4.57
CA GLU A 44 -15.76 -5.63 3.12
C GLU A 44 -15.22 -4.37 2.42
N ARG A 45 -15.04 -3.26 3.14
CA ARG A 45 -14.64 -1.96 2.56
C ARG A 45 -13.14 -1.90 2.26
N VAL A 46 -12.36 -2.80 2.85
CA VAL A 46 -10.93 -2.95 2.58
C VAL A 46 -10.61 -4.05 1.57
N ALA A 47 -11.57 -4.93 1.25
CA ALA A 47 -11.37 -6.07 0.35
C ALA A 47 -10.83 -5.63 -1.03
N GLU A 48 -11.46 -4.67 -1.68
CA GLU A 48 -11.00 -4.14 -2.98
C GLU A 48 -9.58 -3.57 -2.91
N ALA A 49 -9.28 -2.86 -1.82
CA ALA A 49 -7.98 -2.26 -1.59
C ALA A 49 -6.89 -3.33 -1.37
N VAL A 50 -7.21 -4.41 -0.67
CA VAL A 50 -6.31 -5.56 -0.48
C VAL A 50 -6.09 -6.31 -1.78
N GLU A 51 -7.13 -6.51 -2.59
CA GLU A 51 -6.99 -7.13 -3.92
C GLU A 51 -6.10 -6.30 -4.85
N LEU A 52 -6.17 -4.97 -4.77
CA LEU A 52 -5.24 -4.09 -5.47
C LEU A 52 -3.78 -4.33 -5.01
N VAL A 53 -3.55 -4.53 -3.71
CA VAL A 53 -2.23 -4.90 -3.19
C VAL A 53 -1.80 -6.27 -3.75
N ARG A 54 -2.66 -7.30 -3.72
CA ARG A 54 -2.33 -8.62 -4.28
C ARG A 54 -1.94 -8.57 -5.75
N LYS A 55 -2.73 -7.88 -6.58
CA LYS A 55 -2.49 -7.71 -8.02
C LYS A 55 -1.17 -6.99 -8.35
N LYS A 56 -0.66 -6.17 -7.43
CA LYS A 56 0.60 -5.44 -7.60
C LYS A 56 1.84 -6.21 -7.17
N ARG A 57 1.68 -7.44 -6.69
CA ARG A 57 2.81 -8.33 -6.39
C ARG A 57 3.53 -8.66 -7.69
N HIS A 58 4.81 -8.34 -7.77
CA HIS A 58 5.65 -8.71 -8.90
C HIS A 58 5.98 -10.21 -8.86
N GLN A 59 6.39 -10.80 -9.99
CA GLN A 59 6.73 -12.22 -10.12
C GLN A 59 7.83 -12.68 -9.14
N ASN A 60 8.71 -11.78 -8.71
CA ASN A 60 9.73 -12.05 -7.69
C ASN A 60 9.18 -12.02 -6.24
N GLY A 61 7.86 -11.94 -6.08
CA GLY A 61 7.16 -11.93 -4.80
C GLY A 61 7.20 -10.59 -4.05
N ARG A 62 7.80 -9.54 -4.61
CA ARG A 62 7.98 -8.21 -3.99
C ARG A 62 7.06 -7.16 -4.59
N TRP A 63 6.94 -6.02 -3.91
CA TRP A 63 6.15 -4.87 -4.38
C TRP A 63 7.06 -3.76 -4.89
N PRO A 64 6.82 -3.21 -6.09
CA PRO A 64 7.67 -2.17 -6.65
C PRO A 64 7.44 -0.81 -5.96
N LEU A 65 8.44 0.07 -6.08
CA LEU A 65 8.26 1.49 -5.78
C LEU A 65 7.63 2.18 -7.00
N HIS A 66 6.41 2.73 -6.89
CA HIS A 66 5.77 3.39 -8.04
C HIS A 66 6.16 4.86 -8.17
N VAL A 67 6.36 5.55 -7.05
CA VAL A 67 6.68 6.98 -7.02
C VAL A 67 7.74 7.22 -5.96
N LEU A 68 8.80 7.91 -6.37
CA LEU A 68 9.78 8.49 -5.46
C LEU A 68 9.53 9.99 -5.42
N HIS A 69 9.24 10.54 -4.25
CA HIS A 69 9.23 11.99 -4.08
C HIS A 69 10.68 12.48 -3.92
N PRO A 70 11.08 13.54 -4.65
CA PRO A 70 12.37 14.18 -4.48
C PRO A 70 12.39 14.91 -3.14
N ASN A 71 12.61 14.15 -2.07
CA ASN A 71 12.87 14.72 -0.75
C ASN A 71 14.38 14.87 -0.60
N ARG A 72 14.82 16.01 -0.09
CA ARG A 72 16.21 16.33 0.26
C ARG A 72 16.68 15.44 1.41
N ILE A 73 17.04 14.19 1.13
CA ILE A 73 17.67 13.30 2.10
C ILE A 73 18.97 12.82 1.48
N SER A 74 20.07 12.91 2.23
CA SER A 74 21.42 12.62 1.75
C SER A 74 21.70 11.13 1.52
N PHE A 75 20.69 10.25 1.61
CA PHE A 75 20.85 8.81 1.44
C PHE A 75 19.62 8.14 0.80
N ASP A 76 19.88 7.13 -0.01
CA ASP A 76 18.88 6.31 -0.69
C ASP A 76 18.46 5.12 0.16
N MET A 77 17.16 5.01 0.44
CA MET A 77 16.57 3.88 1.17
C MET A 77 15.95 2.81 0.26
N GLU A 78 15.83 3.12 -1.04
CA GLU A 78 15.19 2.26 -2.04
C GLU A 78 16.03 2.24 -3.30
N ALA A 79 15.94 1.15 -4.06
CA ALA A 79 16.71 0.95 -5.30
C ALA A 79 16.19 1.77 -6.49
N GLY A 80 15.20 2.64 -6.30
CA GLY A 80 14.60 3.49 -7.33
C GLY A 80 13.20 3.05 -7.80
N VAL A 81 12.58 3.88 -8.64
CA VAL A 81 11.23 3.65 -9.19
C VAL A 81 11.21 2.39 -10.06
N GLY A 82 10.15 1.59 -9.94
CA GLY A 82 9.95 0.32 -10.63
C GLY A 82 10.73 -0.85 -10.03
N LYS A 83 11.73 -0.61 -9.19
CA LYS A 83 12.48 -1.67 -8.50
C LYS A 83 11.71 -2.21 -7.32
N ALA A 84 12.03 -3.45 -6.94
CA ALA A 84 11.45 -4.10 -5.77
C ALA A 84 11.76 -3.30 -4.51
N SER A 85 10.73 -2.70 -3.92
CA SER A 85 10.87 -1.86 -2.73
C SER A 85 10.88 -2.71 -1.48
N ARG A 86 11.89 -2.51 -0.61
CA ARG A 86 11.99 -3.27 0.65
C ARG A 86 10.82 -2.94 1.56
N TRP A 87 10.46 -1.67 1.63
CA TRP A 87 9.46 -1.18 2.57
C TRP A 87 8.03 -1.37 2.09
N ASN A 88 7.76 -1.18 0.80
CA ASN A 88 6.46 -1.53 0.24
C ASN A 88 6.22 -3.03 0.36
N THR A 89 7.26 -3.86 0.18
CA THR A 89 7.16 -5.30 0.40
C THR A 89 6.81 -5.61 1.86
N LEU A 90 7.52 -5.03 2.83
CA LEU A 90 7.21 -5.24 4.25
C LEU A 90 5.76 -4.85 4.59
N ARG A 91 5.32 -3.66 4.15
CA ARG A 91 3.98 -3.16 4.41
C ARG A 91 2.91 -4.02 3.75
N ALA A 92 3.13 -4.43 2.50
CA ALA A 92 2.22 -5.31 1.77
C ALA A 92 2.08 -6.66 2.46
N LEU A 93 3.19 -7.30 2.87
CA LEU A 93 3.15 -8.57 3.58
C LEU A 93 2.38 -8.47 4.90
N ARG A 94 2.59 -7.40 5.68
CA ARG A 94 1.84 -7.17 6.93
C ARG A 94 0.34 -7.00 6.69
N VAL A 95 -0.03 -6.26 5.65
CA VAL A 95 -1.44 -6.05 5.28
C VAL A 95 -2.09 -7.36 4.81
N LEU A 96 -1.37 -8.16 4.02
CA LEU A 96 -1.89 -9.44 3.53
C LEU A 96 -2.03 -10.49 4.64
N ASP A 97 -1.10 -10.51 5.60
CA ASP A 97 -1.17 -11.36 6.81
C ASP A 97 -2.35 -10.96 7.71
N TRP A 98 -2.50 -9.66 7.95
CA TRP A 98 -3.63 -9.09 8.70
C TRP A 98 -4.98 -9.41 8.06
N TYR A 99 -5.12 -9.20 6.74
CA TYR A 99 -6.38 -9.50 6.03
C TYR A 99 -6.63 -11.00 5.89
N GLY A 100 -5.56 -11.80 5.77
CA GLY A 100 -5.65 -13.25 5.68
C GLY A 100 -6.11 -13.91 6.98
N GLY A 101 -6.18 -13.16 8.07
CA GLY A 101 -6.45 -13.68 9.41
C GLY A 101 -5.33 -14.64 9.78
N ARG A 102 -4.27 -14.14 10.42
CA ARG A 102 -3.23 -15.04 10.91
C ARG A 102 -3.88 -16.02 11.88
N ALA A 103 -4.07 -17.26 11.41
CA ALA A 103 -4.17 -18.43 12.27
C ALA A 103 -2.95 -18.36 13.19
N CYS A 104 -3.22 -18.26 14.49
CA CYS A 104 -2.19 -18.37 15.52
C CYS A 104 -1.37 -19.66 15.33
#